data_AF-A0A8A4U5Y3-F1
#
_entry.id   AF-A0A8A4U5Y3-F1
#
_cell.length_a   1.000
_cell.length_b   1.000
_cell.length_c   1.000
_cell.angle_alpha   90.00
_cell.angle_beta   90.00
_cell.angle_gamma   90.00
#
_symmetry.space_group_name_H-M   'P 1'
#
loop_
_entity.id
_entity.type
_entity.pdbx_description
1 polymer ?
#
loop_
_entity_poly.entity_id
_entity_poly.type
_entity_poly.pdbx_seq_one_letter_code
_entity_poly.pdbx_strand_id
1 'polypeptide(L)'
;MLFEQAFMSLPEFLTGLPYQSPDFEGTLLSAFSMAVLQELNGRNINNPISCLRSEVKYRDTTEMRADLHLDLEAMKILTPELKQYGIYQHNWLEAKYFRLNINNKPTIDSLKVVLLLLKDIIRLVTLPPENNISDSKAARYLLHAYQGDPKKHIAKKKNTKNNIRGFTRSWATKMQKSGSQTIETLHLKDEVKQLDSVTGSGLRSLEFQLDIMNFTYEPKVNSEEVFSFYLSRIDDFKISEDSEWYMRKDGKITESSAGAMKKINQAVITGLITS
;
A
#
# COMPACT_ATOMS: atom_id res chain seq x y z
N MET A 1 -12.34 -6.36 -10.60
CA MET A 1 -11.72 -5.47 -9.60
C MET A 1 -12.46 -5.70 -8.27
N LEU A 2 -11.95 -6.63 -7.44
CA LEU A 2 -12.64 -7.09 -6.22
C LEU A 2 -12.38 -6.17 -5.03
N PHE A 3 -11.12 -5.80 -4.81
CA PHE A 3 -10.74 -4.85 -3.76
C PHE A 3 -11.32 -3.46 -4.02
N GLU A 4 -11.38 -3.03 -5.27
CA GLU A 4 -11.94 -1.73 -5.64
C GLU A 4 -13.46 -1.68 -5.44
N GLN A 5 -14.17 -2.79 -5.67
CA GLN A 5 -15.61 -2.86 -5.37
C GLN A 5 -15.87 -2.96 -3.87
N ALA A 6 -15.10 -3.79 -3.16
CA ALA A 6 -15.17 -3.88 -1.70
C ALA A 6 -14.87 -2.53 -1.01
N PHE A 7 -13.97 -1.73 -1.58
CA PHE A 7 -13.64 -0.39 -1.09
C PHE A 7 -14.84 0.56 -1.08
N MET A 8 -15.74 0.46 -2.05
CA MET A 8 -16.92 1.32 -2.13
C MET A 8 -17.88 1.10 -0.95
N SER A 9 -17.90 -0.11 -0.39
CA SER A 9 -18.73 -0.47 0.75
C SER A 9 -18.05 -0.20 2.10
N LEU A 10 -16.73 0.07 2.11
CA LEU A 10 -15.95 0.25 3.34
C LEU A 10 -16.49 1.34 4.30
N PRO A 11 -16.97 2.50 3.84
CA PRO A 11 -17.56 3.50 4.72
C PRO A 11 -18.77 2.96 5.50
N GLU A 12 -19.61 2.13 4.88
CA GLU A 12 -20.78 1.53 5.54
C GLU A 12 -20.34 0.61 6.67
N PHE A 13 -19.30 -0.20 6.45
CA PHE A 13 -18.77 -1.06 7.50
C PHE A 13 -18.13 -0.27 8.64
N LEU A 14 -17.26 0.70 8.35
CA LEU A 14 -16.52 1.37 9.41
C LEU A 14 -17.29 2.45 10.16
N THR A 15 -18.26 3.10 9.50
CA THR A 15 -19.12 4.09 10.16
C THR A 15 -20.40 3.48 10.71
N GLY A 16 -20.77 2.27 10.27
CA GLY A 16 -21.90 1.50 10.77
C GLY A 16 -21.66 0.85 12.13
N LEU A 17 -22.75 0.60 12.86
CA LEU A 17 -22.76 -0.22 14.08
C LEU A 17 -22.41 -1.66 13.67
N PRO A 18 -21.33 -2.32 14.18
CA PRO A 18 -20.70 -2.21 15.50
C PRO A 18 -19.21 -1.76 15.51
N TYR A 19 -18.67 -1.23 14.41
CA TYR A 19 -17.23 -0.93 14.31
C TYR A 19 -16.82 0.42 14.91
N GLN A 20 -17.77 1.18 15.45
CA GLN A 20 -17.48 2.41 16.20
C GLN A 20 -16.74 2.16 17.53
N SER A 21 -16.69 0.91 18.02
CA SER A 21 -16.13 0.57 19.34
C SER A 21 -14.73 -0.07 19.32
N PRO A 22 -14.29 -0.84 18.31
CA PRO A 22 -12.90 -1.34 18.25
C PRO A 22 -12.01 -0.41 17.40
N ASP A 23 -10.99 0.19 18.01
CA ASP A 23 -10.20 1.33 17.47
C ASP A 23 -8.80 0.98 16.93
N PHE A 24 -8.66 -0.03 16.05
CA PHE A 24 -7.32 -0.45 15.58
C PHE A 24 -7.25 -0.76 14.08
N GLU A 25 -6.04 -0.88 13.54
CA GLU A 25 -5.76 -1.31 12.15
C GLU A 25 -6.47 -2.63 11.81
N GLY A 26 -6.59 -3.53 12.78
CA GLY A 26 -7.37 -4.77 12.66
C GLY A 26 -8.87 -4.55 12.39
N THR A 27 -9.46 -3.43 12.82
CA THR A 27 -10.85 -3.06 12.52
C THR A 27 -11.01 -2.71 11.05
N LEU A 28 -10.12 -1.87 10.51
CA LEU A 28 -10.07 -1.54 9.08
C LEU A 28 -9.92 -2.81 8.24
N LEU A 29 -8.99 -3.68 8.60
CA LEU A 29 -8.77 -4.95 7.90
C LEU A 29 -9.96 -5.91 8.01
N SER A 30 -10.60 -6.01 9.17
CA SER A 30 -11.78 -6.87 9.36
C SER A 30 -12.97 -6.37 8.53
N ALA A 31 -13.23 -5.06 8.58
CA ALA A 31 -14.28 -4.41 7.79
C ALA A 31 -14.03 -4.60 6.28
N PHE A 32 -12.81 -4.35 5.83
CA PHE A 32 -12.44 -4.53 4.42
C PHE A 32 -12.51 -6.00 3.99
N SER A 33 -12.05 -6.93 4.83
CA SER A 33 -12.16 -8.37 4.56
C SER A 33 -13.60 -8.82 4.42
N MET A 34 -14.50 -8.31 5.26
CA MET A 34 -15.94 -8.59 5.16
C MET A 34 -16.53 -8.05 3.85
N ALA A 35 -16.16 -6.83 3.45
CA ALA A 35 -16.55 -6.27 2.16
C ALA A 35 -16.07 -7.15 0.99
N VAL A 36 -14.82 -7.62 1.02
CA VAL A 36 -14.27 -8.53 0.00
C VAL A 36 -15.03 -9.87 -0.03
N LEU A 37 -15.36 -10.44 1.14
CA LEU A 37 -16.13 -11.68 1.21
C LEU A 37 -17.54 -11.51 0.64
N GLN A 38 -18.20 -10.37 0.87
CA GLN A 38 -19.50 -10.08 0.25
C GLN A 38 -19.40 -9.98 -1.26
N GLU A 39 -18.36 -9.33 -1.78
CA GLU A 39 -18.08 -9.25 -3.21
C GLU A 39 -17.84 -10.65 -3.82
N LEU A 40 -17.09 -11.51 -3.14
CA LEU A 40 -16.88 -12.90 -3.58
C LEU A 40 -18.16 -13.72 -3.56
N ASN A 41 -18.97 -13.59 -2.51
CA ASN A 41 -20.27 -14.25 -2.40
C ASN A 41 -21.24 -13.78 -3.50
N GLY A 42 -21.31 -12.47 -3.76
CA GLY A 42 -22.16 -11.89 -4.80
C GLY A 42 -21.82 -12.37 -6.22
N ARG A 43 -20.61 -12.91 -6.42
CA ARG A 43 -20.16 -13.55 -7.67
C ARG A 43 -20.35 -15.06 -7.70
N ASN A 44 -21.00 -15.65 -6.70
CA ASN A 44 -21.19 -17.10 -6.56
C ASN A 44 -19.87 -17.89 -6.56
N ILE A 45 -18.81 -17.32 -5.98
CA ILE A 45 -17.55 -18.05 -5.80
C ILE A 45 -17.75 -19.15 -4.74
N ASN A 46 -17.45 -20.39 -5.12
CA ASN A 46 -17.47 -21.51 -4.18
C ASN A 46 -16.38 -21.32 -3.11
N ASN A 47 -16.76 -21.46 -1.83
CA ASN A 47 -15.86 -21.34 -0.69
C ASN A 47 -15.01 -20.04 -0.68
N PRO A 48 -15.65 -18.85 -0.66
CA PRO A 48 -14.96 -17.57 -0.86
C PRO A 48 -13.92 -17.26 0.22
N ILE A 49 -14.12 -17.78 1.44
CA ILE A 49 -13.17 -17.62 2.54
C ILE A 49 -11.82 -18.29 2.26
N SER A 50 -11.77 -19.35 1.45
CA SER A 50 -10.51 -20.00 1.08
C SER A 50 -9.60 -19.13 0.22
N CYS A 51 -10.18 -18.13 -0.44
CA CYS A 51 -9.46 -17.21 -1.31
C CYS A 51 -8.91 -16.00 -0.53
N LEU A 52 -9.38 -15.74 0.68
CA LEU A 52 -9.02 -14.55 1.45
C LEU A 52 -8.26 -14.94 2.71
N ARG A 53 -7.03 -14.44 2.87
CA ARG A 53 -6.17 -14.74 4.02
C ARG A 53 -5.56 -13.46 4.57
N SER A 54 -5.61 -13.30 5.88
CA SER A 54 -4.88 -12.25 6.60
C SER A 54 -3.50 -12.72 7.02
N GLU A 55 -2.57 -11.79 7.28
CA GLU A 55 -1.26 -12.07 7.87
C GLU A 55 -0.42 -13.11 7.07
N VAL A 56 -0.48 -13.00 5.74
CA VAL A 56 0.16 -13.96 4.83
C VAL A 56 1.64 -13.64 4.70
N LYS A 57 2.49 -14.62 5.01
CA LYS A 57 3.94 -14.49 4.86
C LYS A 57 4.30 -14.18 3.40
N TYR A 58 5.19 -13.22 3.21
CA TYR A 58 5.85 -13.04 1.93
C TYR A 58 6.77 -14.23 1.65
N ARG A 59 6.93 -14.61 0.37
CA ARG A 59 7.60 -15.86 0.00
C ARG A 59 9.06 -15.93 0.47
N ASP A 60 9.76 -14.82 0.33
CA ASP A 60 11.22 -14.76 0.51
C ASP A 60 11.64 -14.36 1.94
N THR A 61 10.70 -14.31 2.89
CA THR A 61 10.95 -13.92 4.28
C THR A 61 9.94 -14.53 5.26
N THR A 62 10.41 -14.99 6.42
CA THR A 62 9.55 -15.52 7.49
C THR A 62 9.02 -14.45 8.43
N GLU A 63 9.66 -13.29 8.44
CA GLU A 63 9.44 -12.21 9.43
C GLU A 63 8.37 -11.21 8.99
N MET A 64 8.14 -11.10 7.68
CA MET A 64 7.21 -10.12 7.12
C MET A 64 5.97 -10.78 6.53
N ARG A 65 4.82 -10.16 6.78
CA ARG A 65 3.50 -10.64 6.40
C ARG A 65 2.69 -9.51 5.79
N ALA A 66 2.07 -9.76 4.65
CA ALA A 66 1.05 -8.87 4.11
C ALA A 66 -0.19 -8.91 5.02
N ASP A 67 -0.79 -7.75 5.24
CA ASP A 67 -1.99 -7.64 6.06
C ASP A 67 -3.15 -8.45 5.47
N LEU A 68 -3.31 -8.42 4.14
CA LEU A 68 -4.34 -9.18 3.43
C LEU A 68 -3.85 -9.68 2.07
N HIS A 69 -4.19 -10.94 1.76
CA HIS A 69 -3.95 -11.56 0.47
C HIS A 69 -5.25 -12.19 -0.06
N LEU A 70 -5.62 -11.81 -1.28
CA LEU A 70 -6.71 -12.42 -2.03
C LEU A 70 -6.14 -13.25 -3.20
N ASP A 71 -6.36 -14.55 -3.13
CA ASP A 71 -5.93 -15.55 -4.09
C ASP A 71 -7.09 -16.01 -4.99
N LEU A 72 -7.04 -15.58 -6.25
CA LEU A 72 -8.02 -15.90 -7.28
C LEU A 72 -7.52 -16.99 -8.23
N GLU A 73 -6.33 -17.56 -8.02
CA GLU A 73 -5.72 -18.52 -8.94
C GLU A 73 -6.59 -19.77 -9.10
N ALA A 74 -7.13 -20.27 -7.99
CA ALA A 74 -8.01 -21.43 -7.97
C ALA A 74 -9.31 -21.23 -8.78
N MET A 75 -9.75 -19.98 -8.95
CA MET A 75 -10.97 -19.66 -9.70
C MET A 75 -10.79 -19.76 -11.21
N LYS A 76 -9.53 -19.74 -11.70
CA LYS A 76 -9.19 -19.78 -13.13
C LYS A 76 -9.96 -18.76 -13.99
N ILE A 77 -10.30 -17.60 -13.41
CA ILE A 77 -11.08 -16.55 -14.06
C ILE A 77 -10.22 -15.58 -14.87
N LEU A 78 -8.89 -15.61 -14.74
CA LEU A 78 -8.03 -14.63 -15.41
C LEU A 78 -7.90 -14.96 -16.91
N THR A 79 -8.34 -14.03 -17.75
CA THR A 79 -8.12 -14.05 -19.21
C THR A 79 -7.20 -12.90 -19.62
N PRO A 80 -6.59 -12.95 -20.83
CA PRO A 80 -5.80 -11.85 -21.37
C PRO A 80 -6.57 -10.52 -21.43
N GLU A 81 -7.88 -10.56 -21.70
CA GLU A 81 -8.75 -9.38 -21.74
C GLU A 81 -8.93 -8.79 -20.33
N LEU A 82 -9.18 -9.63 -19.32
CA LEU A 82 -9.31 -9.16 -17.94
C LEU A 82 -8.00 -8.55 -17.41
N LYS A 83 -6.85 -9.04 -17.86
CA LYS A 83 -5.54 -8.46 -17.52
C LYS A 83 -5.42 -7.00 -17.99
N GLN A 84 -6.05 -6.62 -19.10
CA GLN A 84 -6.04 -5.23 -19.60
C GLN A 84 -6.78 -4.26 -18.65
N TYR A 85 -7.66 -4.74 -17.80
CA TYR A 85 -8.33 -3.95 -16.76
C TYR A 85 -7.54 -3.88 -15.45
N GLY A 86 -6.30 -4.39 -15.43
CA GLY A 86 -5.47 -4.45 -14.23
C GLY A 86 -5.92 -5.53 -13.24
N ILE A 87 -6.55 -6.61 -13.71
CA ILE A 87 -6.94 -7.74 -12.87
C ILE A 87 -5.79 -8.73 -12.79
N TYR A 88 -5.47 -9.15 -11.56
CA TYR A 88 -4.39 -10.08 -11.25
C TYR A 88 -4.88 -11.26 -10.40
N GLN A 89 -4.17 -12.38 -10.46
CA GLN A 89 -4.50 -13.61 -9.72
C GLN A 89 -4.28 -13.45 -8.22
N HIS A 90 -3.22 -12.76 -7.83
CA HIS A 90 -2.89 -12.55 -6.43
C HIS A 90 -2.97 -11.05 -6.12
N ASN A 91 -3.77 -10.67 -5.13
CA ASN A 91 -3.94 -9.28 -4.75
C ASN A 91 -3.40 -9.12 -3.32
N TRP A 92 -2.31 -8.37 -3.19
CA TRP A 92 -1.60 -8.13 -1.93
C TRP A 92 -1.95 -6.75 -1.42
N LEU A 93 -2.27 -6.65 -0.13
CA LEU A 93 -2.67 -5.40 0.49
C LEU A 93 -1.95 -5.18 1.82
N GLU A 94 -1.46 -3.95 1.98
CA GLU A 94 -1.07 -3.37 3.28
C GLU A 94 -2.11 -2.31 3.64
N ALA A 95 -2.48 -2.23 4.92
CA ALA A 95 -3.47 -1.30 5.43
C ALA A 95 -2.86 -0.39 6.50
N LYS A 96 -3.29 0.88 6.56
CA LYS A 96 -2.93 1.78 7.66
C LYS A 96 -4.13 2.57 8.15
N TYR A 97 -4.25 2.67 9.46
CA TYR A 97 -5.37 3.35 10.11
C TYR A 97 -4.87 4.41 11.07
N PHE A 98 -5.26 5.67 10.83
CA PHE A 98 -4.80 6.82 11.60
C PHE A 98 -5.98 7.53 12.27
N ARG A 99 -5.93 7.63 13.60
CA ARG A 99 -7.04 8.10 14.43
C ARG A 99 -6.71 9.34 15.25
N LEU A 100 -7.76 9.97 15.75
CA LEU A 100 -7.65 11.04 16.72
C LEU A 100 -7.77 10.47 18.14
N ASN A 101 -7.16 11.15 19.12
CA ASN A 101 -7.38 10.88 20.53
C ASN A 101 -8.61 11.64 21.05
N ILE A 102 -8.93 11.45 22.34
CA ILE A 102 -10.04 12.14 23.02
C ILE A 102 -10.00 13.68 22.95
N ASN A 103 -8.84 14.26 22.61
CA ASN A 103 -8.65 15.70 22.45
C ASN A 103 -8.64 16.13 20.97
N ASN A 104 -9.13 15.28 20.07
CA ASN A 104 -9.20 15.51 18.62
C ASN A 104 -7.83 15.77 17.97
N LYS A 105 -6.75 15.21 18.57
CA LYS A 105 -5.39 15.27 18.03
C LYS A 105 -4.96 13.91 17.48
N PRO A 106 -4.18 13.85 16.39
CA PRO A 106 -3.63 12.59 15.88
C PRO A 106 -2.91 11.80 16.97
N THR A 107 -3.15 10.49 17.04
CA THR A 107 -2.47 9.59 17.97
C THR A 107 -1.04 9.27 17.54
N ILE A 108 -0.75 9.40 16.24
CA ILE A 108 0.56 9.17 15.64
C ILE A 108 1.08 10.50 15.12
N ASP A 109 2.37 10.76 15.35
CA ASP A 109 3.04 11.92 14.79
C ASP A 109 2.94 11.95 13.25
N SER A 110 2.66 13.12 12.70
CA SER A 110 2.37 13.29 11.28
C SER A 110 3.52 12.93 10.33
N LEU A 111 4.77 13.04 10.81
CA LEU A 111 5.94 12.57 10.07
C LEU A 111 6.02 11.05 10.14
N LYS A 112 5.80 10.45 11.32
CA LYS A 112 5.78 8.98 11.46
C LYS A 112 4.73 8.33 10.54
N VAL A 113 3.55 8.93 10.39
CA VAL A 113 2.50 8.49 9.44
C VAL A 113 3.06 8.35 8.01
N VAL A 114 3.74 9.40 7.51
CA VAL A 114 4.34 9.40 6.16
C VAL A 114 5.38 8.30 6.01
N LEU A 115 6.23 8.09 7.03
CA LEU A 115 7.29 7.09 6.98
C LEU A 115 6.73 5.66 7.01
N LEU A 116 5.62 5.43 7.75
CA LEU A 116 4.92 4.14 7.76
C LEU A 116 4.29 3.83 6.39
N LEU A 117 3.66 4.82 5.74
CA LEU A 117 3.13 4.64 4.39
C LEU A 117 4.25 4.33 3.39
N LEU A 118 5.40 5.01 3.53
CA LEU A 118 6.56 4.75 2.66
C LEU A 118 7.11 3.33 2.86
N LYS A 119 7.16 2.83 4.11
CA LYS A 119 7.52 1.44 4.41
C LYS A 119 6.61 0.45 3.68
N ASP A 120 5.30 0.67 3.73
CA ASP A 120 4.34 -0.24 3.10
C ASP A 120 4.41 -0.18 1.57
N ILE A 121 4.70 1.00 0.99
CA ILE A 121 5.01 1.12 -0.45
C ILE A 121 6.26 0.28 -0.81
N ILE A 122 7.34 0.39 -0.03
CA ILE A 122 8.57 -0.41 -0.25
C ILE A 122 8.24 -1.90 -0.20
N ARG A 123 7.45 -2.32 0.80
CA ARG A 123 7.02 -3.71 0.96
C ARG A 123 6.20 -4.19 -0.22
N LEU A 124 5.16 -3.45 -0.62
CA LEU A 124 4.28 -3.81 -1.74
C LEU A 124 5.01 -3.86 -3.07
N VAL A 125 6.00 -3.00 -3.30
CA VAL A 125 6.79 -3.02 -4.54
C VAL A 125 7.66 -4.28 -4.59
N THR A 126 8.29 -4.66 -3.47
CA THR A 126 9.40 -5.63 -3.47
C THR A 126 9.07 -7.03 -2.97
N LEU A 127 8.12 -7.19 -2.05
CA LEU A 127 7.88 -8.46 -1.35
C LEU A 127 6.83 -9.38 -1.98
N PRO A 128 5.80 -8.89 -2.71
CA PRO A 128 4.90 -9.78 -3.43
C PRO A 128 5.68 -10.72 -4.37
N PRO A 129 5.35 -12.02 -4.38
CA PRO A 129 6.12 -13.02 -5.11
C PRO A 129 5.97 -12.81 -6.62
N GLU A 130 7.10 -12.68 -7.29
CA GLU A 130 7.19 -12.60 -8.74
C GLU A 130 7.97 -13.81 -9.26
N ASN A 131 7.29 -14.66 -10.02
CA ASN A 131 7.87 -15.89 -10.57
C ASN A 131 8.63 -15.55 -11.86
N ASN A 132 9.86 -15.06 -11.70
CA ASN A 132 10.79 -14.67 -12.78
C ASN A 132 10.37 -13.44 -13.60
N ILE A 133 11.33 -12.93 -14.39
CA ILE A 133 11.17 -11.85 -15.38
C ILE A 133 10.15 -12.28 -16.43
N SER A 134 8.87 -12.02 -16.15
CA SER A 134 7.73 -12.47 -16.96
C SER A 134 6.48 -11.63 -16.64
N ASP A 135 5.33 -12.16 -17.01
CA ASP A 135 4.04 -11.60 -16.66
C ASP A 135 3.81 -11.67 -15.14
N SER A 136 3.74 -10.50 -14.50
CA SER A 136 3.37 -10.39 -13.09
C SER A 136 1.97 -10.94 -12.86
N LYS A 137 1.85 -11.73 -11.80
CA LYS A 137 0.56 -12.26 -11.31
C LYS A 137 0.03 -11.48 -10.10
N ALA A 138 0.76 -10.45 -9.65
CA ALA A 138 0.51 -9.78 -8.38
C ALA A 138 0.00 -8.34 -8.58
N ALA A 139 -1.21 -8.07 -8.11
CA ALA A 139 -1.66 -6.72 -7.81
C ALA A 139 -1.21 -6.30 -6.41
N ARG A 140 -1.04 -4.99 -6.25
CA ARG A 140 -0.42 -4.35 -5.08
C ARG A 140 -1.29 -3.19 -4.64
N TYR A 141 -1.79 -3.24 -3.42
CA TYR A 141 -2.73 -2.26 -2.90
C TYR A 141 -2.26 -1.71 -1.57
N LEU A 142 -2.35 -0.39 -1.42
CA LEU A 142 -2.19 0.29 -0.15
C LEU A 142 -3.54 0.90 0.23
N LEU A 143 -4.14 0.38 1.30
CA LEU A 143 -5.36 0.93 1.89
C LEU A 143 -4.97 1.83 3.06
N HIS A 144 -5.43 3.07 3.10
CA HIS A 144 -5.22 3.88 4.29
C HIS A 144 -6.42 4.78 4.62
N ALA A 145 -6.71 4.88 5.91
CA ALA A 145 -7.85 5.60 6.46
C ALA A 145 -7.42 6.62 7.50
N TYR A 146 -8.09 7.78 7.52
CA TYR A 146 -7.83 8.87 8.47
C TYR A 146 -9.13 9.32 9.12
N GLN A 147 -9.16 9.36 10.44
CA GLN A 147 -10.27 9.94 11.20
C GLN A 147 -10.25 11.47 11.10
N GLY A 148 -11.37 12.08 10.72
CA GLY A 148 -11.49 13.50 10.43
C GLY A 148 -10.63 13.96 9.26
N ASP A 149 -10.13 15.21 9.32
CA ASP A 149 -9.33 15.80 8.24
C ASP A 149 -7.97 15.08 8.07
N PRO A 150 -7.68 14.46 6.92
CA PRO A 150 -6.38 13.83 6.64
C PRO A 150 -5.20 14.80 6.74
N LYS A 151 -5.42 16.12 6.58
CA LYS A 151 -4.37 17.14 6.74
C LYS A 151 -3.83 17.20 8.16
N LYS A 152 -4.61 16.79 9.18
CA LYS A 152 -4.14 16.69 10.57
C LYS A 152 -3.10 15.58 10.73
N HIS A 153 -3.14 14.54 9.89
CA HIS A 153 -2.35 13.31 10.07
C HIS A 153 -1.07 13.23 9.24
N ILE A 154 -0.95 13.95 8.12
CA ILE A 154 0.16 13.75 7.18
C ILE A 154 1.09 14.96 7.08
N ALA A 155 2.38 14.76 7.36
CA ALA A 155 3.42 15.76 7.16
C ALA A 155 3.84 15.90 5.68
N LYS A 156 3.10 16.69 4.90
CA LYS A 156 3.38 16.92 3.46
C LYS A 156 4.63 17.76 3.18
N LYS A 157 5.21 18.43 4.18
CA LYS A 157 6.39 19.29 4.04
C LYS A 157 7.48 18.88 5.01
N LYS A 158 8.72 18.86 4.53
CA LYS A 158 9.94 18.85 5.36
C LYS A 158 10.44 20.29 5.42
N ASN A 159 10.59 20.83 6.62
CA ASN A 159 11.11 22.18 6.81
C ASN A 159 12.62 22.22 6.62
N THR A 160 13.14 23.36 6.16
CA THR A 160 14.58 23.63 6.13
C THR A 160 15.11 23.67 7.55
N LYS A 161 16.17 22.90 7.84
CA LYS A 161 16.84 22.89 9.15
C LYS A 161 18.34 22.69 8.95
N ASN A 162 19.16 23.42 9.70
CA ASN A 162 20.63 23.32 9.67
C ASN A 162 21.21 23.35 8.24
N ASN A 163 20.77 24.31 7.41
CA ASN A 163 21.15 24.46 5.99
C ASN A 163 20.75 23.30 5.06
N ILE A 164 20.02 22.29 5.54
CA ILE A 164 19.43 21.25 4.71
C ILE A 164 18.11 21.78 4.17
N ARG A 165 18.03 21.96 2.85
CA ARG A 165 16.85 22.48 2.15
C ARG A 165 15.65 21.57 2.40
N GLY A 166 14.54 22.17 2.84
CA GLY A 166 13.25 21.50 2.95
C GLY A 166 12.66 21.17 1.58
N PHE A 167 11.70 20.25 1.54
CA PHE A 167 10.98 19.88 0.33
C PHE A 167 9.54 19.51 0.62
N THR A 168 8.72 19.49 -0.44
CA THR A 168 7.34 19.02 -0.35
C THR A 168 7.30 17.56 -0.80
N ARG A 169 6.65 16.71 -0.01
CA ARG A 169 6.38 15.31 -0.36
C ARG A 169 5.22 15.26 -1.35
N SER A 170 5.52 15.54 -2.61
CA SER A 170 4.53 15.53 -3.70
C SER A 170 3.84 14.17 -3.79
N TRP A 171 4.59 13.08 -3.62
CA TRP A 171 4.08 11.70 -3.61
C TRP A 171 2.95 11.50 -2.58
N ALA A 172 3.10 11.99 -1.35
CA ALA A 172 2.10 11.85 -0.30
C ALA A 172 0.80 12.60 -0.62
N THR A 173 0.90 13.69 -1.39
CA THR A 173 -0.27 14.42 -1.90
C THR A 173 -0.93 13.64 -3.05
N LYS A 174 -0.14 13.06 -3.94
CA LYS A 174 -0.62 12.25 -5.05
C LYS A 174 -1.36 11.00 -4.57
N MET A 175 -0.88 10.32 -3.52
CA MET A 175 -1.55 9.17 -2.89
C MET A 175 -2.98 9.47 -2.36
N GLN A 176 -3.30 10.73 -2.11
CA GLN A 176 -4.63 11.15 -1.64
C GLN A 176 -5.49 11.76 -2.74
N LYS A 177 -5.01 11.77 -4.00
CA LYS A 177 -5.73 12.37 -5.13
C LYS A 177 -6.38 11.27 -5.96
N SER A 178 -7.69 11.37 -6.16
CA SER A 178 -8.48 10.43 -6.94
C SER A 178 -7.99 10.27 -8.39
N GLY A 179 -8.14 9.07 -8.94
CA GLY A 179 -7.77 8.72 -10.30
C GLY A 179 -6.28 8.40 -10.47
N SER A 180 -5.83 8.33 -11.73
CA SER A 180 -4.45 8.00 -12.09
C SER A 180 -3.47 9.10 -11.66
N GLN A 181 -2.40 8.70 -10.99
CA GLN A 181 -1.29 9.57 -10.60
C GLN A 181 0.04 8.92 -10.95
N THR A 182 0.99 9.74 -11.41
CA THR A 182 2.40 9.34 -11.55
C THR A 182 3.19 9.98 -10.42
N ILE A 183 3.81 9.17 -9.57
CA ILE A 183 4.78 9.60 -8.57
C ILE A 183 6.14 9.61 -9.26
N GLU A 184 6.74 10.81 -9.36
CA GLU A 184 8.11 10.96 -9.89
C GLU A 184 9.12 10.26 -8.98
N THR A 185 10.41 10.33 -9.34
CA THR A 185 11.47 9.69 -8.57
C THR A 185 11.46 10.13 -7.09
N LEU A 186 11.13 9.18 -6.22
CA LEU A 186 11.20 9.30 -4.78
C LEU A 186 12.55 8.75 -4.33
N HIS A 187 13.40 9.62 -3.79
CA HIS A 187 14.74 9.26 -3.32
C HIS A 187 14.73 9.06 -1.79
N LEU A 188 15.02 7.84 -1.30
CA LEU A 188 15.02 7.58 0.15
C LEU A 188 16.11 8.34 0.90
N LYS A 189 17.23 8.68 0.24
CA LYS A 189 18.29 9.53 0.81
C LYS A 189 17.83 10.93 1.22
N ASP A 190 16.78 11.46 0.59
CA ASP A 190 16.30 12.82 0.86
C ASP A 190 15.43 12.87 2.13
N GLU A 191 14.87 11.74 2.56
CA GLU A 191 14.03 11.67 3.75
C GLU A 191 14.79 11.89 5.05
N VAL A 192 14.06 12.20 6.12
CA VAL A 192 14.64 12.45 7.45
C VAL A 192 15.27 11.21 8.07
N LYS A 193 16.22 11.37 9.00
CA LYS A 193 16.91 10.25 9.68
C LYS A 193 15.94 9.28 10.38
N GLN A 194 14.78 9.76 10.84
CA GLN A 194 13.74 8.88 11.41
C GLN A 194 13.25 7.79 10.46
N LEU A 195 13.43 7.92 9.14
CA LEU A 195 13.16 6.83 8.21
C LEU A 195 13.95 5.55 8.58
N ASP A 196 15.18 5.70 9.06
CA ASP A 196 16.06 4.56 9.40
C ASP A 196 15.43 3.67 10.48
N SER A 197 14.70 4.25 11.42
CA SER A 197 13.96 3.50 12.47
C SER A 197 12.70 2.79 11.98
N VAL A 198 12.35 2.95 10.70
CA VAL A 198 11.15 2.37 10.10
C VAL A 198 11.53 1.36 9.00
N THR A 199 12.60 1.65 8.25
CA THR A 199 13.04 0.86 7.09
C THR A 199 14.44 0.27 7.20
N GLY A 200 15.21 0.65 8.23
CA GLY A 200 16.64 0.37 8.32
C GLY A 200 17.46 1.40 7.53
N SER A 201 18.70 1.65 7.97
CA SER A 201 19.60 2.61 7.33
C SER A 201 20.13 2.14 5.97
N GLY A 202 20.11 0.82 5.72
CA GLY A 202 20.64 0.21 4.50
C GLY A 202 19.84 0.53 3.23
N LEU A 203 18.64 1.11 3.33
CA LEU A 203 17.75 1.34 2.18
C LEU A 203 17.86 2.75 1.59
N ARG A 204 18.79 3.59 2.06
CA ARG A 204 18.88 5.00 1.64
C ARG A 204 19.25 5.19 0.18
N SER A 205 19.93 4.22 -0.43
CA SER A 205 20.29 4.18 -1.85
C SER A 205 19.08 4.00 -2.78
N LEU A 206 17.93 3.54 -2.25
CA LEU A 206 16.78 3.21 -3.10
C LEU A 206 16.08 4.43 -3.66
N GLU A 207 15.64 4.27 -4.91
CA GLU A 207 14.81 5.23 -5.62
C GLU A 207 13.59 4.51 -6.22
N PHE A 208 12.43 5.18 -6.18
CA PHE A 208 11.16 4.62 -6.64
C PHE A 208 10.47 5.55 -7.64
N GLN A 209 9.88 4.96 -8.67
CA GLN A 209 8.91 5.62 -9.55
C GLN A 209 7.66 4.76 -9.58
N LEU A 210 6.47 5.35 -9.50
CA LEU A 210 5.21 4.61 -9.39
C LEU A 210 4.16 5.26 -10.30
N ASP A 211 3.41 4.44 -11.01
CA ASP A 211 2.10 4.82 -11.55
C ASP A 211 1.04 4.13 -10.70
N ILE A 212 0.10 4.92 -10.16
CA ILE A 212 -0.93 4.45 -9.23
C ILE A 212 -2.32 4.87 -9.72
N MET A 213 -3.31 4.04 -9.42
CA MET A 213 -4.73 4.37 -9.52
C MET A 213 -5.31 4.48 -8.12
N ASN A 214 -5.84 5.66 -7.78
CA ASN A 214 -6.41 5.92 -6.46
C ASN A 214 -7.93 5.94 -6.49
N PHE A 215 -8.51 5.13 -5.64
CA PHE A 215 -9.92 5.19 -5.27
C PHE A 215 -10.03 5.92 -3.94
N THR A 216 -10.93 6.90 -3.88
CA THR A 216 -11.05 7.80 -2.74
C THR A 216 -12.48 7.86 -2.27
N TYR A 217 -12.69 7.80 -0.96
CA TYR A 217 -13.99 8.00 -0.35
C TYR A 217 -13.84 8.99 0.79
N GLU A 218 -14.31 10.22 0.57
CA GLU A 218 -14.23 11.31 1.54
C GLU A 218 -15.62 11.69 2.02
N PRO A 219 -15.79 12.04 3.31
CA PRO A 219 -17.08 12.43 3.84
C PRO A 219 -17.53 13.77 3.24
N LYS A 220 -18.82 13.90 2.95
CA LYS A 220 -19.40 15.18 2.45
C LYS A 220 -19.25 16.31 3.46
N VAL A 221 -19.34 15.97 4.75
CA VAL A 221 -19.15 16.89 5.87
C VAL A 221 -18.07 16.28 6.75
N ASN A 222 -16.98 17.00 6.92
CA ASN A 222 -15.87 16.55 7.73
C ASN A 222 -16.17 16.74 9.22
N SER A 223 -15.95 15.70 10.01
CA SER A 223 -16.04 15.71 11.48
C SER A 223 -15.09 14.67 12.06
N GLU A 224 -14.87 14.74 13.36
CA GLU A 224 -14.03 13.80 14.09
C GLU A 224 -14.64 12.39 14.19
N GLU A 225 -15.89 12.20 13.80
CA GLU A 225 -16.61 10.91 13.82
C GLU A 225 -16.60 10.17 12.47
N VAL A 226 -16.07 10.80 11.43
CA VAL A 226 -16.03 10.24 10.07
C VAL A 226 -14.61 9.98 9.62
N PHE A 227 -14.48 9.20 8.55
CA PHE A 227 -13.20 8.78 8.01
C PHE A 227 -13.09 9.12 6.53
N SER A 228 -11.87 9.50 6.13
CA SER A 228 -11.48 9.56 4.72
C SER A 228 -10.69 8.31 4.37
N PHE A 229 -11.09 7.63 3.30
CA PHE A 229 -10.51 6.38 2.84
C PHE A 229 -9.83 6.56 1.50
N TYR A 230 -8.71 5.86 1.33
CA TYR A 230 -7.96 5.84 0.08
C TYR A 230 -7.46 4.42 -0.17
N LEU A 231 -7.75 3.89 -1.35
CA LEU A 231 -7.18 2.64 -1.84
C LEU A 231 -6.34 2.97 -3.06
N SER A 232 -5.03 2.80 -2.94
CA SER A 232 -4.07 3.03 -4.02
C SER A 232 -3.68 1.69 -4.61
N ARG A 233 -4.02 1.44 -5.87
CA ARG A 233 -3.48 0.32 -6.63
C ARG A 233 -2.20 0.77 -7.32
N ILE A 234 -1.09 0.10 -7.05
CA ILE A 234 0.15 0.32 -7.80
C ILE A 234 -0.02 -0.44 -9.12
N ASP A 235 -0.06 0.29 -10.25
CA ASP A 235 -0.22 -0.26 -11.59
C ASP A 235 1.14 -0.59 -12.19
N ASP A 236 2.06 0.38 -12.17
CA ASP A 236 3.44 0.21 -12.61
C ASP A 236 4.42 0.76 -11.58
N PHE A 237 5.64 0.25 -11.61
CA PHE A 237 6.70 0.76 -10.75
C PHE A 237 8.06 0.51 -11.36
N LYS A 238 9.03 1.32 -10.96
CA LYS A 238 10.45 1.05 -11.10
C LYS A 238 11.12 1.29 -9.75
N ILE A 239 11.96 0.36 -9.36
CA ILE A 239 12.84 0.49 -8.20
C ILE A 239 14.29 0.37 -8.68
N SER A 240 15.15 1.25 -8.18
CA SER A 240 16.57 1.26 -8.51
C SER A 240 17.43 1.42 -7.27
N GLU A 241 18.60 0.78 -7.33
CA GLU A 241 19.68 0.92 -6.37
C GLU A 241 20.97 1.12 -7.16
N ASP A 242 21.56 2.31 -7.05
CA ASP A 242 22.71 2.74 -7.86
C ASP A 242 22.48 2.56 -9.38
N SER A 243 23.16 1.59 -9.99
CA SER A 243 23.06 1.28 -11.42
C SER A 243 22.10 0.13 -11.75
N GLU A 244 21.66 -0.61 -10.74
CA GLU A 244 20.75 -1.74 -10.89
C GLU A 244 19.30 -1.29 -10.71
N TRP A 245 18.40 -1.93 -11.46
CA TRP A 245 16.98 -1.67 -11.34
C TRP A 245 16.16 -2.87 -11.80
N TYR A 246 14.92 -2.92 -11.33
CA TYR A 246 13.88 -3.69 -11.99
C TYR A 246 12.58 -2.88 -11.99
N MET A 247 11.70 -3.21 -12.93
CA MET A 247 10.44 -2.52 -13.09
C MET A 247 9.33 -3.49 -13.47
N ARG A 248 8.10 -3.15 -13.08
CA ARG A 248 6.90 -3.70 -13.69
C ARG A 248 6.26 -2.62 -14.56
N LYS A 249 6.11 -2.90 -15.85
CA LYS A 249 5.40 -2.05 -16.81
C LYS A 249 4.38 -2.86 -17.58
N ASP A 250 3.12 -2.43 -17.57
CA ASP A 250 2.00 -3.10 -18.25
C ASP A 250 1.89 -4.59 -17.84
N GLY A 251 2.10 -4.85 -16.54
CA GLY A 251 2.08 -6.19 -15.96
C GLY A 251 3.24 -7.09 -16.37
N LYS A 252 4.30 -6.57 -16.99
CA LYS A 252 5.54 -7.31 -17.32
C LYS A 252 6.70 -6.82 -16.47
N ILE A 253 7.49 -7.76 -15.95
CA ILE A 253 8.68 -7.44 -15.18
C ILE A 253 9.91 -7.48 -16.08
N THR A 254 10.78 -6.48 -15.94
CA THR A 254 12.10 -6.40 -16.58
C THR A 254 13.13 -5.92 -15.58
N GLU A 255 14.39 -6.25 -15.81
CA GLU A 255 15.50 -5.88 -14.94
C GLU A 255 16.71 -5.38 -15.75
N SER A 256 17.57 -4.58 -15.12
CA SER A 256 18.76 -3.99 -15.73
C SER A 256 19.81 -5.03 -16.14
N SER A 257 19.92 -6.08 -15.33
CA SER A 257 20.91 -7.15 -15.43
C SER A 257 20.34 -8.38 -14.74
N ALA A 258 20.75 -9.56 -15.19
CA ALA A 258 20.26 -10.83 -14.65
C ALA A 258 20.44 -10.89 -13.12
N GLY A 259 19.34 -11.04 -12.39
CA GLY A 259 19.33 -11.16 -10.93
C GLY A 259 19.28 -9.83 -10.16
N ALA A 260 19.20 -8.68 -10.84
CA ALA A 260 19.06 -7.38 -10.17
C ALA A 260 17.80 -7.32 -9.29
N MET A 261 16.68 -7.89 -9.73
CA MET A 261 15.47 -7.96 -8.91
C MET A 261 15.70 -8.70 -7.59
N LYS A 262 16.34 -9.87 -7.67
CA LYS A 262 16.62 -10.69 -6.48
C LYS A 262 17.57 -9.98 -5.52
N LYS A 263 18.59 -9.32 -6.04
CA LYS A 263 19.57 -8.57 -5.23
C LYS A 263 18.92 -7.40 -4.50
N ILE A 264 18.14 -6.58 -5.20
CA ILE A 264 17.42 -5.44 -4.61
C ILE A 264 16.41 -5.94 -3.57
N ASN A 265 15.63 -6.99 -3.86
CA ASN A 265 14.68 -7.54 -2.91
C ASN A 265 15.36 -8.08 -1.65
N GLN A 266 16.51 -8.74 -1.79
CA GLN A 266 17.28 -9.23 -0.65
C GLN A 266 17.80 -8.07 0.22
N ALA A 267 18.30 -7.00 -0.41
CA ALA A 267 18.74 -5.80 0.31
C ALA A 267 17.58 -5.18 1.10
N VAL A 268 16.39 -5.08 0.49
CA VAL A 268 15.17 -4.60 1.15
C VAL A 268 14.78 -5.49 2.32
N ILE A 269 14.75 -6.81 2.15
CA ILE A 269 14.42 -7.76 3.23
C ILE A 269 15.38 -7.57 4.40
N THR A 270 16.69 -7.51 4.13
CA THR A 270 17.70 -7.30 5.18
C THR A 270 17.51 -5.95 5.87
N GLY A 271 17.31 -4.86 5.12
CA GLY A 271 17.10 -3.53 5.69
C GLY A 271 15.87 -3.48 6.61
N LEU A 272 14.73 -4.02 6.14
CA LEU A 272 13.47 -4.05 6.89
C LEU A 272 13.53 -4.93 8.16
N ILE A 273 14.34 -5.98 8.19
CA ILE A 273 14.54 -6.81 9.40
C ILE A 273 15.40 -6.09 10.43
N THR A 274 16.34 -5.26 9.99
CA THR A 274 17.26 -4.51 10.88
C THR A 274 16.70 -3.18 11.39
N SER A 275 15.48 -2.80 10.99
CA SER A 275 14.84 -1.52 11.29
C SER A 275 14.27 -1.42 12.70
#